data_AF-A0AAV6V3N4-F1
#
_entry.id   AF-A0AAV6V3N4-F1
#
_cell.length_a   1.000
_cell.length_b   1.000
_cell.length_c   1.000
_cell.angle_alpha   90.00
_cell.angle_beta   90.00
_cell.angle_gamma   90.00
#
_symmetry.space_group_name_H-M   'P 1'
#
loop_
_entity.id
_entity.type
_entity.pdbx_description
1 polymer ?
#
loop_
_entity_poly.entity_id
_entity_poly.type
_entity_poly.pdbx_seq_one_letter_code
_entity_poly.pdbx_strand_id
1 'polypeptide(L)' 'MMNLLTVFGVLLCALQCYSQCSPQVRGVNQSARQTILNKHNQLRAKVANGQESNRQGRLPQASNMLQL' A
#
# COMPACT_ATOMS: atom_id res chain seq x y z
N MET A 1 -8.97 -24.19 -39.26
CA MET A 1 -9.41 -22.84 -39.66
C MET A 1 -10.10 -22.21 -38.45
N MET A 2 -9.60 -21.09 -37.93
CA MET A 2 -10.12 -20.49 -36.68
C MET A 2 -11.44 -19.75 -36.97
N ASN A 3 -12.48 -20.00 -36.16
CA ASN A 3 -13.83 -19.46 -36.36
C ASN A 3 -13.88 -17.97 -35.96
N LEU A 4 -14.63 -17.16 -36.71
CA LEU A 4 -14.80 -15.72 -36.49
C LEU A 4 -15.22 -15.37 -35.05
N LEU A 5 -16.03 -16.23 -34.41
CA LEU A 5 -16.43 -16.10 -33.01
C LEU A 5 -15.28 -16.27 -32.01
N THR A 6 -14.31 -17.15 -32.32
CA THR A 6 -13.11 -17.34 -31.46
C THR A 6 -12.14 -16.16 -31.57
N VAL A 7 -12.10 -15.47 -32.71
CA VAL A 7 -11.25 -14.28 -32.91
C VAL A 7 -11.80 -13.07 -32.14
N PHE A 8 -13.12 -12.88 -32.15
CA PHE A 8 -13.78 -11.79 -31.40
C PHE A 8 -13.63 -11.96 -29.88
N GLY A 9 -13.71 -13.19 -29.35
CA GLY A 9 -13.55 -13.46 -27.92
C GLY A 9 -12.15 -13.14 -27.39
N VAL A 10 -11.11 -13.46 -28.17
CA VAL A 10 -9.71 -13.14 -27.81
C VAL A 10 -9.44 -11.64 -27.89
N LEU A 11 -10.02 -10.94 -28.88
CA LEU A 11 -9.88 -9.49 -29.04
C LEU A 11 -10.57 -8.71 -27.90
N LEU A 12 -11.75 -9.16 -27.46
CA LEU A 12 -12.46 -8.59 -26.31
C LEU A 12 -11.68 -8.80 -25.00
N CYS A 13 -11.08 -9.98 -24.81
CA CYS A 13 -10.27 -10.28 -23.61
C CYS A 13 -8.97 -9.45 -23.55
N ALA A 14 -8.31 -9.22 -24.70
CA ALA A 14 -7.11 -8.38 -24.78
C ALA A 14 -7.39 -6.90 -24.44
N LEU A 15 -8.57 -6.39 -24.77
CA LEU A 15 -8.99 -5.01 -24.44
C LEU A 15 -9.35 -4.83 -22.96
N GLN A 16 -9.74 -5.91 -22.27
CA GLN A 16 -10.11 -5.89 -20.84
C GLN A 16 -8.91 -6.01 -19.89
N CYS A 17 -7.71 -6.32 -20.38
CA CYS A 17 -6.50 -6.45 -19.54
C CYS A 17 -5.63 -5.18 -19.53
N TYR A 18 -5.82 -4.26 -20.49
CA TYR A 18 -5.03 -3.02 -20.60
C TYR A 18 -5.29 -2.02 -19.46
N SER A 19 -6.42 -2.15 -18.74
CA SER A 19 -6.84 -1.21 -17.70
C SER A 19 -6.39 -1.59 -16.29
N GLN A 20 -5.64 -2.68 -16.10
CA GLN A 20 -5.11 -3.07 -14.78
C GLN A 20 -3.94 -2.18 -14.32
N CYS A 21 -3.44 -1.29 -15.16
CA CYS A 21 -2.47 -0.28 -14.78
C CYS A 21 -2.85 1.04 -15.44
N SER A 22 -3.79 1.77 -14.83
CA SER A 22 -4.00 3.18 -15.16
C SER A 22 -2.65 3.91 -15.13
N PRO A 23 -2.37 4.87 -16.03
CA PRO A 23 -1.16 5.68 -15.94
C PRO A 23 -1.18 6.34 -14.57
N GLN A 24 -0.27 5.90 -13.69
CA GLN A 24 -0.21 6.35 -12.32
C GLN A 24 -0.11 7.87 -12.32
N VAL A 25 -1.09 8.54 -11.71
CA VAL A 25 -0.90 9.92 -11.25
C VAL A 25 0.32 9.85 -10.32
N ARG A 26 1.45 10.34 -10.81
CA ARG A 26 2.78 10.00 -10.27
C ARG A 26 2.86 10.40 -8.80
N GLY A 27 3.04 9.41 -7.94
CA GLY A 27 3.27 9.58 -6.51
C GLY A 27 2.02 9.80 -5.65
N VAL A 28 2.23 9.86 -4.34
CA VAL A 28 1.19 10.19 -3.35
C VAL A 28 1.00 11.70 -3.25
N ASN A 29 -0.24 12.16 -3.19
CA ASN A 29 -0.55 13.58 -2.95
C ASN A 29 -0.16 14.00 -1.51
N GLN A 30 -0.12 15.30 -1.24
CA GLN A 30 0.35 15.83 0.05
C GLN A 30 -0.46 15.32 1.25
N SER A 31 -1.78 15.18 1.12
CA SER A 31 -2.65 14.65 2.18
C SER A 31 -2.33 13.19 2.52
N ALA A 32 -2.10 12.37 1.48
CA ALA A 32 -1.67 10.99 1.64
C ALA A 32 -0.28 10.91 2.29
N ARG A 33 0.67 11.78 1.90
CA ARG A 33 1.99 11.87 2.53
C ARG A 33 1.88 12.21 4.02
N GLN A 34 1.05 13.19 4.37
CA GLN A 34 0.84 13.58 5.77
C GLN A 34 0.21 12.45 6.58
N THR A 35 -0.76 11.75 5.99
CA THR A 35 -1.40 10.58 6.62
C THR A 35 -0.38 9.49 6.92
N ILE A 36 0.49 9.19 5.95
CA ILE A 36 1.57 8.20 6.10
C ILE A 36 2.53 8.65 7.22
N LEU A 37 3.00 9.89 7.20
CA LEU A 37 3.92 10.44 8.20
C LEU A 37 3.34 10.36 9.61
N ASN A 38 2.11 10.85 9.78
CA ASN A 38 1.40 10.83 11.05
C ASN A 38 1.22 9.41 11.57
N LYS A 39 0.86 8.47 10.70
CA LYS A 39 0.66 7.07 11.08
C LYS A 39 1.96 6.44 11.57
N HIS A 40 3.08 6.69 10.89
CA HIS A 40 4.38 6.19 11.32
C HIS A 40 4.78 6.78 12.68
N ASN A 41 4.64 8.10 12.87
CA ASN A 41 4.99 8.75 14.13
C ASN A 41 4.11 8.27 15.30
N GLN A 42 2.81 8.02 15.07
CA GLN A 42 1.92 7.41 16.07
C GLN A 42 2.37 6.01 16.47
N LEU A 43 2.73 5.15 15.51
CA LEU A 43 3.21 3.80 15.79
C LEU A 43 4.57 3.83 16.51
N ARG A 44 5.51 4.68 16.06
CA ARG A 44 6.81 4.90 16.71
C ARG A 44 6.63 5.33 18.18
N ALA A 45 5.68 6.22 18.47
CA ALA A 45 5.38 6.64 19.84
C ALA A 45 4.85 5.48 20.70
N LYS A 46 3.97 4.62 20.17
CA LYS A 46 3.49 3.43 20.89
C LYS A 46 4.63 2.47 21.22
N VAL A 47 5.55 2.24 20.28
CA VAL A 47 6.74 1.42 20.50
C VAL A 47 7.64 2.06 21.55
N ALA A 48 7.92 3.37 21.44
CA ALA A 48 8.77 4.10 22.38
C ALA A 48 8.26 3.99 23.83
N ASN A 49 6.94 4.05 24.01
CA ASN A 49 6.29 3.93 25.31
C ASN A 49 6.09 2.48 25.79
N GLY A 50 6.52 1.46 25.03
CA GLY A 50 6.34 0.05 25.37
C GLY A 50 4.88 -0.40 25.34
N GLN A 51 4.05 0.30 24.56
CA GLN A 51 2.61 0.07 24.48
C GLN A 51 2.23 -0.88 23.35
N GLU A 52 3.13 -1.11 22.39
CA GLU A 52 2.86 -1.95 21.23
C GLU A 52 2.99 -3.44 21.56
N SER A 53 2.01 -4.24 21.15
CA SER A 53 2.01 -5.69 21.37
C SER A 53 2.96 -6.39 20.38
N ASN A 54 3.53 -7.52 20.81
CA ASN A 54 4.31 -8.42 19.97
C ASN A 54 3.74 -9.85 20.08
N ARG A 55 4.19 -10.79 19.25
CA ARG A 55 3.81 -12.21 19.32
C ARG A 55 3.99 -12.80 20.72
N GLN A 56 5.01 -12.36 21.45
CA GLN A 56 5.26 -12.72 22.84
C GLN A 56 5.26 -11.46 23.73
N GLY A 57 4.07 -11.01 24.15
CA GLY A 57 3.93 -9.89 25.08
C GLY A 57 3.96 -8.52 24.41
N ARG A 58 4.78 -7.59 24.91
CA ARG A 58 4.90 -6.21 24.39
C ARG A 58 6.32 -5.91 23.95
N LEU A 59 6.45 -4.99 23.00
CA LEU A 59 7.76 -4.44 22.63
C LEU A 59 8.33 -3.63 23.80
N PRO A 60 9.66 -3.67 24.04
CA PRO A 60 10.29 -2.87 25.08
C PRO A 60 10.23 -1.38 24.75
N GLN A 61 10.34 -0.55 25.79
CA GLN A 61 10.45 0.90 25.64
C GLN A 61 11.74 1.28 24.90
N ALA A 62 11.68 2.39 24.14
CA ALA A 62 12.83 2.92 23.41
C ALA A 62 13.08 4.38 23.81
N SER A 63 14.27 4.66 24.35
CA SER A 63 14.63 5.97 24.90
C SER A 63 14.95 7.04 23.84
N ASN A 64 15.30 6.65 22.61
CA ASN A 64 15.76 7.55 21.54
C ASN A 64 14.96 7.40 20.24
N MET A 65 13.65 7.16 20.33
CA MET A 65 12.77 7.02 19.16
C MET A 65 12.28 8.38 18.67
N LEU A 66 13.02 8.99 17.73
CA LEU A 66 12.71 10.32 17.18
C LEU A 66 11.51 10.31 16.22
N GLN A 67 10.89 11.46 16.00
CA GLN A 67 9.90 11.62 14.93
C GLN A 67 10.59 11.57 13.55
N LEU A 68 9.86 11.06 12.56
CA LEU A 68 10.19 11.19 11.15
C LEU A 68 9.85 12.59 10.64
#